data_AF-A0A0R2CF79-F1
#
_entry.id   AF-A0A0R2CF79-F1
#
_cell.length_a   1.000
_cell.length_b   1.000
_cell.length_c   1.000
_cell.angle_alpha   90.00
_cell.angle_beta   90.00
_cell.angle_gamma   90.00
#
_symmetry.space_group_name_H-M   'P 1'
#
loop_
_entity.id
_entity.type
_entity.pdbx_description
1 polymer ?
#
loop_
_entity_poly.entity_id
_entity_poly.type
_entity_poly.pdbx_seq_one_letter_code
_entity_poly.pdbx_strand_id
1 'polypeptide(L)'
;MNKKLLQKMLIPFSLSFIFFLALNVTSIKADNNILYGVPISSIHPTQAAVGKAQIAYNIQDYIGSTSSPQLTVDYFNDFNEDNGYTKNSVPSDGTAYNTKDILGSYPDITVTAPKVPVIIGPNNIMYATDGHHGMTTYEFLKTQYGLGSDKINVRVIANYSNLSQSDFYQKLIDTKQAFPYAFNVKTGTYQEFSLDKLPTQMSSSDFVNDPFRSLAYFWRKSAIDKDTVTADFAEFYLGEFMVATGDFKSLTFQNAADYQQAFKIGNEILEKLIAGDSHYVQLFKTTITDKYGITAAQLGIMQNFDSSKITKQQAKLTSALGFLFGTPSLEQSNTNLFNLDTTLFKSEVSKFNSLNSSLYTADSYAAVKNLITQGQAIIDNSGSQNDLDSLTSQIQTKLKNLVLKTIPLDTTKFDTQFNAFQKLIAKDYTTNSYTQLQNLITQAKTIIAQNKSQSDLDSITTKITIAFSQLETVPKFSEPTSSSLKESSSQPTSSGDTKNSTLPQTGEENSNDFYYIVVFMFISALLVGIPMVKKPS
;
A
#
# COMPACT_ATOMS: atom_id res chain seq x y z
N MET A 1 5.48 -80.14 -29.62
CA MET A 1 5.18 -80.49 -31.03
C MET A 1 4.39 -79.33 -31.64
N ASN A 2 5.01 -78.60 -32.60
CA ASN A 2 4.45 -77.85 -33.74
C ASN A 2 3.17 -76.97 -33.57
N LYS A 3 3.06 -75.73 -34.04
CA LYS A 3 3.52 -75.13 -35.32
C LYS A 3 3.70 -73.61 -35.23
N LYS A 4 4.67 -73.13 -36.00
CA LYS A 4 4.82 -71.75 -36.52
C LYS A 4 3.63 -71.35 -37.41
N LEU A 5 3.37 -70.04 -37.50
CA LEU A 5 2.98 -69.19 -38.65
C LEU A 5 2.30 -67.93 -38.04
N LEU A 6 2.48 -66.67 -38.44
CA LEU A 6 3.07 -66.05 -39.60
C LEU A 6 3.40 -64.57 -39.24
N GLN A 7 4.40 -64.04 -39.92
CA GLN A 7 5.04 -62.73 -39.78
C GLN A 7 4.30 -61.63 -40.57
N LYS A 8 4.31 -60.37 -40.06
CA LYS A 8 4.36 -59.05 -40.77
C LYS A 8 3.79 -57.95 -39.84
N MET A 9 4.60 -57.25 -39.05
CA MET A 9 5.47 -56.11 -39.41
C MET A 9 4.68 -54.88 -39.88
N LEU A 10 4.44 -53.92 -38.96
CA LEU A 10 4.31 -52.49 -39.28
C LEU A 10 4.74 -51.64 -38.05
N ILE A 11 5.95 -51.08 -38.17
CA ILE A 11 6.42 -49.76 -37.70
C ILE A 11 6.21 -49.39 -36.22
N PRO A 12 7.24 -49.49 -35.36
CA PRO A 12 7.20 -48.92 -34.02
C PRO A 12 7.48 -47.42 -34.05
N PHE A 13 6.61 -46.66 -33.37
CA PHE A 13 6.87 -45.31 -32.89
C PHE A 13 8.24 -45.26 -32.21
N SER A 14 9.13 -44.38 -32.66
CA SER A 14 10.39 -44.09 -31.98
C SER A 14 10.08 -43.43 -30.63
N LEU A 15 10.02 -44.26 -29.58
CA LEU A 15 10.06 -43.80 -28.20
C LEU A 15 11.50 -43.33 -27.93
N SER A 16 11.75 -42.03 -28.08
CA SER A 16 12.98 -41.41 -27.58
C SER A 16 13.00 -41.58 -26.06
N PHE A 17 13.73 -42.59 -25.60
CA PHE A 17 14.09 -42.78 -24.21
C PHE A 17 15.02 -41.63 -23.84
N ILE A 18 14.46 -40.54 -23.29
CA ILE A 18 15.26 -39.55 -22.59
C ILE A 18 15.82 -40.27 -21.37
N PHE A 19 17.09 -40.64 -21.48
CA PHE A 19 17.91 -41.09 -20.37
C PHE A 19 17.98 -39.91 -19.39
N PHE A 20 17.07 -39.86 -18.42
CA PHE A 20 17.25 -39.04 -17.24
C PHE A 20 18.50 -39.58 -16.58
N LEU A 21 19.63 -38.90 -16.82
CA LEU A 21 20.78 -38.98 -15.95
C LEU A 21 20.23 -38.54 -14.58
N ALA A 22 19.87 -39.51 -13.74
CA ALA A 22 19.73 -39.28 -12.33
C ALA A 22 21.11 -38.82 -11.88
N LEU A 23 21.31 -37.50 -11.87
CA LEU A 23 22.33 -36.90 -11.04
C LEU A 23 22.00 -37.43 -9.66
N ASN A 24 22.82 -38.37 -9.20
CA ASN A 24 22.88 -38.71 -7.80
C ASN A 24 23.18 -37.39 -7.10
N VAL A 25 22.12 -36.75 -6.62
CA VAL A 25 22.22 -35.72 -5.60
C VAL A 25 22.75 -36.51 -4.42
N THR A 26 24.08 -36.57 -4.32
CA THR A 26 24.74 -36.88 -3.07
C THR A 26 24.11 -35.93 -2.06
N SER A 27 23.31 -36.49 -1.16
CA SER A 27 22.93 -35.80 0.06
C SER A 27 24.22 -35.30 0.68
N ILE A 28 24.47 -33.99 0.55
CA ILE A 28 25.59 -33.34 1.19
C ILE A 28 25.38 -33.60 2.67
N LYS A 29 26.28 -34.41 3.25
CA LYS A 29 26.36 -34.54 4.71
C LYS A 29 26.46 -33.13 5.29
N ALA A 30 25.60 -32.85 6.27
CA ALA A 30 25.69 -31.68 7.11
C ALA A 30 27.07 -31.68 7.80
N ASP A 31 28.02 -30.89 7.30
CA ASP A 31 29.29 -30.66 7.99
C ASP A 31 29.94 -29.29 7.71
N ASN A 32 29.31 -28.37 6.96
CA ASN A 32 29.78 -26.97 6.92
C ASN A 32 28.61 -26.00 6.72
N ASN A 33 27.89 -25.70 7.80
CA ASN A 33 26.98 -24.54 7.86
C ASN A 33 27.74 -23.21 7.94
N ILE A 34 29.07 -23.21 7.78
CA ILE A 34 29.92 -22.02 7.86
C ILE A 34 30.31 -21.61 6.44
N LEU A 35 30.07 -20.34 6.11
CA LEU A 35 30.60 -19.70 4.91
C LEU A 35 31.69 -18.72 5.33
N TYR A 36 32.87 -18.86 4.73
CA TYR A 36 34.05 -18.08 5.10
C TYR A 36 34.22 -16.86 4.22
N GLY A 37 34.70 -15.76 4.82
CA GLY A 37 35.11 -14.57 4.08
C GLY A 37 34.01 -13.97 3.19
N VAL A 38 32.76 -14.05 3.62
CA VAL A 38 31.61 -13.47 2.93
C VAL A 38 31.74 -11.95 2.93
N PRO A 39 31.66 -11.27 1.77
CA PRO A 39 31.63 -9.82 1.73
C PRO A 39 30.46 -9.27 2.54
N ILE A 40 30.73 -8.38 3.49
CA ILE A 40 29.71 -7.76 4.36
C ILE A 40 28.64 -7.04 3.50
N SER A 41 29.06 -6.41 2.40
CA SER A 41 28.20 -5.74 1.43
C SER A 41 27.21 -6.67 0.69
N SER A 42 27.40 -7.99 0.74
CA SER A 42 26.49 -8.98 0.14
C SER A 42 25.42 -9.52 1.11
N ILE A 43 25.47 -9.11 2.37
CA ILE A 43 24.59 -9.61 3.43
C ILE A 43 23.47 -8.59 3.66
N HIS A 44 22.23 -9.05 3.51
CA HIS A 44 21.03 -8.26 3.76
C HIS A 44 20.66 -8.33 5.25
N PRO A 45 20.36 -7.22 5.93
CA PRO A 45 19.82 -7.24 7.29
C PRO A 45 18.36 -7.68 7.35
N THR A 46 17.93 -8.21 8.50
CA THR A 46 16.50 -8.48 8.82
C THR A 46 15.89 -7.48 9.81
N GLN A 47 16.58 -6.36 10.07
CA GLN A 47 16.09 -5.21 10.82
C GLN A 47 16.40 -3.92 10.04
N ALA A 48 15.56 -2.89 10.17
CA ALA A 48 15.76 -1.63 9.46
C ALA A 48 16.47 -0.55 10.27
N ALA A 49 16.76 -0.82 11.55
CA ALA A 49 17.35 0.15 12.46
C ALA A 49 18.58 -0.40 13.19
N VAL A 50 19.47 0.48 13.61
CA VAL A 50 20.59 0.20 14.52
C VAL A 50 20.74 1.33 15.53
N GLY A 51 21.41 1.03 16.63
CA GLY A 51 21.76 2.04 17.63
C GLY A 51 23.08 2.70 17.28
N LYS A 52 23.05 3.90 16.69
CA LYS A 52 24.28 4.53 16.19
C LYS A 52 25.21 5.05 17.27
N ALA A 53 24.70 5.40 18.45
CA ALA A 53 25.59 5.74 19.56
C ALA A 53 26.34 4.50 20.07
N GLN A 54 25.76 3.29 19.98
CA GLN A 54 26.52 2.07 20.26
C GLN A 54 27.63 1.85 19.22
N ILE A 55 27.33 2.03 17.93
CA ILE A 55 28.34 1.92 16.86
C ILE A 55 29.45 2.96 17.06
N ALA A 56 29.09 4.21 17.36
CA ALA A 56 30.03 5.29 17.66
C ALA A 56 30.94 4.98 18.85
N TYR A 57 30.40 4.33 19.89
CA TYR A 57 31.19 3.87 21.03
C TYR A 57 32.21 2.79 20.59
N ASN A 58 31.75 1.77 19.86
CA ASN A 58 32.62 0.70 19.39
C ASN A 58 33.74 1.21 18.46
N ILE A 59 33.44 2.13 17.53
CA ILE A 59 34.44 2.72 16.63
C ILE A 59 35.56 3.39 17.43
N GLN A 60 35.23 4.17 18.47
CA GLN A 60 36.23 4.85 19.29
C GLN A 60 37.15 3.85 20.00
N ASP A 61 36.58 2.80 20.59
CA ASP A 61 37.35 1.73 21.21
C ASP A 61 38.23 1.00 20.17
N TYR A 62 37.77 0.88 18.92
CA TYR A 62 38.47 0.16 17.85
C TYR A 62 39.59 0.94 17.17
N ILE A 63 39.55 2.27 17.09
CA ILE A 63 40.56 3.05 16.36
C ILE A 63 41.56 3.79 17.25
N GLY A 64 41.29 3.86 18.56
CA GLY A 64 42.14 4.51 19.58
C GLY A 64 42.25 6.04 19.46
N SER A 65 42.32 6.60 18.25
CA SER A 65 42.40 8.04 17.98
C SER A 65 41.80 8.37 16.62
N THR A 66 41.03 9.45 16.54
CA THR A 66 40.50 9.96 15.26
C THR A 66 41.54 10.68 14.42
N SER A 67 42.62 11.21 15.04
CA SER A 67 43.67 11.96 14.34
C SER A 67 44.74 11.06 13.72
N SER A 68 44.90 9.85 14.25
CA SER A 68 45.80 8.82 13.72
C SER A 68 45.19 7.44 14.00
N PRO A 69 44.16 7.05 13.23
CA PRO A 69 43.39 5.85 13.52
C PRO A 69 44.21 4.59 13.28
N GLN A 70 44.22 3.69 14.26
CA GLN A 70 44.83 2.37 14.17
C GLN A 70 43.96 1.35 14.91
N LEU A 71 43.84 0.14 14.36
CA LEU A 71 43.04 -0.90 15.00
C LEU A 71 43.61 -1.28 16.37
N THR A 72 42.77 -1.27 17.38
CA THR A 72 43.11 -1.68 18.75
C THR A 72 42.85 -3.16 18.96
N VAL A 73 43.29 -3.68 20.11
CA VAL A 73 43.00 -5.05 20.54
C VAL A 73 41.49 -5.34 20.63
N ASP A 74 40.66 -4.34 20.95
CA ASP A 74 39.21 -4.50 21.08
C ASP A 74 38.55 -4.81 19.74
N TYR A 75 39.02 -4.16 18.66
CA TYR A 75 38.58 -4.52 17.30
C TYR A 75 38.85 -5.99 17.02
N PHE A 76 40.08 -6.45 17.28
CA PHE A 76 40.46 -7.82 16.96
C PHE A 76 39.71 -8.82 17.83
N ASN A 77 39.50 -8.53 19.11
CA ASN A 77 38.74 -9.39 20.00
C ASN A 77 37.31 -9.61 19.47
N ASP A 78 36.59 -8.53 19.19
CA ASP A 78 35.21 -8.61 18.72
C ASP A 78 35.12 -9.22 17.31
N PHE A 79 36.00 -8.82 16.39
CA PHE A 79 36.04 -9.39 15.04
C PHE A 79 36.32 -10.90 15.08
N ASN A 80 37.25 -11.35 15.93
CA ASN A 80 37.55 -12.77 16.05
C ASN A 80 36.39 -13.55 16.67
N GLU A 81 35.73 -12.97 17.67
CA GLU A 81 34.55 -13.53 18.30
C GLU A 81 33.40 -13.69 17.30
N ASP A 82 33.14 -12.66 16.50
CA ASP A 82 32.10 -12.69 15.46
C ASP A 82 32.38 -13.73 14.37
N ASN A 83 33.65 -13.88 13.99
CA ASN A 83 34.09 -14.86 13.00
C ASN A 83 34.25 -16.29 13.54
N GLY A 84 34.08 -16.50 14.85
CA GLY A 84 34.17 -17.82 15.50
C GLY A 84 35.60 -18.36 15.65
N TYR A 85 36.62 -17.50 15.58
CA TYR A 85 38.02 -17.89 15.77
C TYR A 85 38.30 -18.21 17.24
N THR A 86 39.06 -19.27 17.51
CA THR A 86 39.40 -19.67 18.89
C THR A 86 40.25 -18.62 19.60
N LYS A 87 39.79 -18.19 20.78
CA LYS A 87 40.52 -17.33 21.70
C LYS A 87 41.81 -18.05 22.11
N ASN A 88 42.98 -17.52 21.69
CA ASN A 88 44.37 -17.95 21.97
C ASN A 88 45.21 -18.37 20.76
N SER A 89 44.68 -18.42 19.53
CA SER A 89 45.57 -18.59 18.36
C SER A 89 46.28 -17.28 17.95
N VAL A 90 46.30 -16.28 18.86
CA VAL A 90 47.14 -15.08 18.79
C VAL A 90 48.59 -15.54 18.55
N PRO A 91 49.28 -15.02 17.52
CA PRO A 91 50.70 -15.26 17.36
C PRO A 91 51.45 -14.96 18.66
N SER A 92 52.41 -15.80 19.03
CA SER A 92 53.19 -15.70 20.27
C SER A 92 53.97 -14.38 20.43
N ASP A 93 54.00 -13.54 19.40
CA ASP A 93 54.63 -12.21 19.39
C ASP A 93 53.72 -11.07 19.89
N GLY A 94 52.46 -11.38 20.27
CA GLY A 94 51.52 -10.39 20.80
C GLY A 94 50.89 -9.48 19.73
N THR A 95 51.13 -9.76 18.44
CA THR A 95 50.44 -9.06 17.35
C THR A 95 49.06 -9.67 17.16
N ALA A 96 48.01 -8.93 17.52
CA ALA A 96 46.64 -9.33 17.23
C ALA A 96 46.46 -9.47 15.70
N TYR A 97 45.68 -10.46 15.27
CA TYR A 97 45.55 -10.86 13.87
C TYR A 97 45.30 -9.70 12.91
N ASN A 98 46.35 -9.21 12.26
CA ASN A 98 46.22 -8.23 11.19
C ASN A 98 45.26 -8.79 10.14
N THR A 99 44.15 -8.07 9.91
CA THR A 99 42.97 -8.49 9.15
C THR A 99 43.19 -8.78 7.66
N LYS A 100 44.44 -8.83 7.19
CA LYS A 100 44.69 -8.78 5.75
C LYS A 100 44.50 -10.10 5.01
N ASP A 101 44.45 -11.24 5.73
CA ASP A 101 43.83 -12.51 5.32
C ASP A 101 44.17 -13.54 6.40
N ILE A 102 43.35 -13.61 7.46
CA ILE A 102 43.60 -14.46 8.63
C ILE A 102 43.76 -15.94 8.23
N LEU A 103 42.93 -16.43 7.31
CA LEU A 103 43.01 -17.81 6.81
C LEU A 103 44.23 -18.05 5.89
N GLY A 104 44.63 -17.05 5.11
CA GLY A 104 45.82 -17.14 4.24
C GLY A 104 47.13 -17.07 5.03
N SER A 105 47.13 -16.37 6.16
CA SER A 105 48.31 -16.16 7.01
C SER A 105 48.42 -17.20 8.14
N TYR A 106 47.31 -17.84 8.52
CA TYR A 106 47.24 -18.81 9.62
C TYR A 106 46.31 -19.98 9.25
N PRO A 107 46.77 -20.92 8.42
CA PRO A 107 45.96 -22.02 7.89
C PRO A 107 45.45 -23.00 8.98
N ASP A 108 46.05 -22.97 10.17
CA ASP A 108 45.71 -23.87 11.30
C ASP A 108 44.65 -23.29 12.26
N ILE A 109 44.10 -22.10 11.98
CA ILE A 109 43.03 -21.52 12.81
C ILE A 109 41.79 -22.39 12.76
N THR A 110 41.34 -22.82 13.94
CA THR A 110 40.08 -23.54 14.09
C THR A 110 38.92 -22.54 14.20
N VAL A 111 37.92 -22.69 13.34
CA VAL A 111 36.65 -21.95 13.44
C VAL A 111 35.64 -22.85 14.14
N THR A 112 35.12 -22.39 15.27
CA THR A 112 34.19 -23.17 16.10
C THR A 112 32.73 -22.90 15.72
N ALA A 113 32.28 -21.66 15.89
CA ALA A 113 30.97 -21.20 15.47
C ALA A 113 30.97 -19.67 15.28
N PRO A 114 30.87 -19.16 14.04
CA PRO A 114 30.65 -17.75 13.81
C PRO A 114 29.36 -17.27 14.48
N LYS A 115 29.40 -16.06 15.04
CA LYS A 115 28.27 -15.43 15.74
C LYS A 115 27.36 -14.60 14.82
N VAL A 116 27.63 -14.60 13.52
CA VAL A 116 26.75 -14.01 12.50
C VAL A 116 25.87 -15.09 11.88
N PRO A 117 24.65 -15.34 12.40
CA PRO A 117 23.69 -16.24 11.79
C PRO A 117 23.07 -15.61 10.53
N VAL A 118 22.97 -16.40 9.46
CA VAL A 118 22.30 -16.00 8.21
C VAL A 118 21.28 -17.04 7.77
N ILE A 119 20.24 -16.56 7.09
CA ILE A 119 19.24 -17.36 6.41
C ILE A 119 19.43 -17.16 4.91
N ILE A 120 19.43 -18.25 4.14
CA ILE A 120 19.42 -18.15 2.68
C ILE A 120 17.97 -17.93 2.22
N GLY A 121 17.68 -16.75 1.66
CA GLY A 121 16.36 -16.39 1.13
C GLY A 121 16.25 -16.57 -0.38
N PRO A 122 15.14 -16.09 -0.99
CA PRO A 122 14.92 -16.11 -2.43
C PRO A 122 16.12 -15.54 -3.21
N ASN A 123 16.37 -16.07 -4.39
CA ASN A 123 17.54 -15.74 -5.22
C ASN A 123 18.90 -16.02 -4.54
N ASN A 124 18.92 -16.87 -3.51
CA ASN A 124 20.10 -17.22 -2.70
C ASN A 124 20.75 -16.03 -1.97
N ILE A 125 19.96 -15.00 -1.67
CA ILE A 125 20.42 -13.84 -0.89
C ILE A 125 20.59 -14.26 0.58
N MET A 126 21.68 -13.81 1.22
CA MET A 126 21.93 -14.05 2.64
C MET A 126 21.29 -12.96 3.49
N TYR A 127 20.44 -13.35 4.43
CA TYR A 127 19.78 -12.46 5.37
C TYR A 127 20.31 -12.70 6.79
N ALA A 128 21.05 -11.74 7.36
CA ALA A 128 21.57 -11.86 8.71
C ALA A 128 20.50 -11.55 9.76
N THR A 129 20.32 -12.49 10.69
CA THR A 129 19.37 -12.35 11.80
C THR A 129 19.99 -11.74 13.05
N ASP A 130 21.32 -11.65 13.12
CA ASP A 130 22.08 -10.96 14.16
C ASP A 130 23.44 -10.50 13.60
N GLY A 131 24.16 -9.66 14.35
CA GLY A 131 25.47 -9.12 13.98
C GLY A 131 25.43 -7.78 13.24
N HIS A 132 24.27 -7.13 13.12
CA HIS A 132 24.10 -5.87 12.38
C HIS A 132 25.04 -4.76 12.88
N HIS A 133 25.12 -4.53 14.18
CA HIS A 133 26.02 -3.50 14.74
C HIS A 133 27.50 -3.79 14.47
N GLY A 134 27.93 -5.06 14.59
CA GLY A 134 29.31 -5.47 14.34
C GLY A 134 29.68 -5.26 12.88
N MET A 135 28.90 -5.86 11.97
CA MET A 135 29.11 -5.72 10.52
C MET A 135 29.05 -4.27 10.03
N THR A 136 28.08 -3.47 10.50
CA THR A 136 28.02 -2.05 10.17
C THR A 136 29.22 -1.28 10.71
N THR A 137 29.74 -1.64 11.89
CA THR A 137 30.97 -1.04 12.43
C THR A 137 32.17 -1.36 11.54
N TYR A 138 32.34 -2.63 11.12
CA TYR A 138 33.44 -3.05 10.25
C TYR A 138 33.38 -2.38 8.88
N GLU A 139 32.20 -2.35 8.27
CA GLU A 139 31.97 -1.68 6.98
C GLU A 139 32.27 -0.18 7.07
N PHE A 140 31.84 0.47 8.16
CA PHE A 140 32.13 1.87 8.41
C PHE A 140 33.64 2.12 8.56
N LEU A 141 34.34 1.32 9.37
CA LEU A 141 35.80 1.44 9.54
C LEU A 141 36.56 1.29 8.23
N LYS A 142 36.14 0.32 7.41
CA LYS A 142 36.74 0.09 6.10
C LYS A 142 36.54 1.27 5.17
N THR A 143 35.30 1.77 5.09
CA THR A 143 34.94 2.85 4.18
C THR A 143 35.52 4.19 4.63
N GLN A 144 35.48 4.49 5.93
CA GLN A 144 35.86 5.80 6.47
C GLN A 144 37.37 5.94 6.68
N TYR A 145 38.04 4.88 7.13
CA TYR A 145 39.44 4.93 7.55
C TYR A 145 40.36 3.98 6.75
N GLY A 146 39.82 3.12 5.89
CA GLY A 146 40.61 2.10 5.19
C GLY A 146 41.11 0.98 6.10
N LEU A 147 40.55 0.85 7.30
CA LEU A 147 40.97 -0.09 8.35
C LEU A 147 40.01 -1.29 8.42
N GLY A 148 40.52 -2.42 8.92
CA GLY A 148 39.71 -3.61 9.17
C GLY A 148 39.44 -4.46 7.92
N SER A 149 38.49 -5.38 8.06
CA SER A 149 38.03 -6.30 7.01
C SER A 149 36.62 -5.92 6.55
N ASP A 150 36.37 -6.05 5.25
CA ASP A 150 35.04 -6.01 4.60
C ASP A 150 34.43 -7.41 4.42
N LYS A 151 35.05 -8.42 5.03
CA LYS A 151 34.64 -9.82 4.95
C LYS A 151 34.46 -10.43 6.32
N ILE A 152 33.48 -11.33 6.45
CA ILE A 152 33.11 -12.00 7.69
C ILE A 152 32.74 -13.47 7.45
N ASN A 153 33.01 -14.34 8.42
CA ASN A 153 32.48 -15.69 8.45
C ASN A 153 31.04 -15.66 8.95
N VAL A 154 30.16 -16.39 8.29
CA VAL A 154 28.74 -16.50 8.67
C VAL A 154 28.35 -17.93 8.88
N ARG A 155 27.32 -18.15 9.70
CA ARG A 155 26.71 -19.45 9.96
C ARG A 155 25.32 -19.51 9.35
N VAL A 156 25.11 -20.37 8.36
CA VAL A 156 23.80 -20.63 7.77
C VAL A 156 22.93 -21.39 8.78
N ILE A 157 21.82 -20.79 9.18
CA ILE A 157 20.88 -21.35 10.18
C ILE A 157 19.58 -21.87 9.57
N ALA A 158 19.22 -21.40 8.36
CA ALA A 158 18.08 -21.90 7.61
C ALA A 158 18.26 -21.62 6.11
N ASN A 159 17.54 -22.38 5.28
CA ASN A 159 17.47 -22.15 3.85
C ASN A 159 16.01 -22.15 3.40
N TYR A 160 15.56 -21.00 2.93
CA TYR A 160 14.23 -20.69 2.44
C TYR A 160 14.28 -20.17 0.99
N SER A 161 15.32 -20.53 0.22
CA SER A 161 15.50 -20.03 -1.14
C SER A 161 14.44 -20.48 -2.14
N ASN A 162 13.64 -21.48 -1.77
CA ASN A 162 12.52 -22.00 -2.54
C ASN A 162 11.21 -21.21 -2.33
N LEU A 163 11.14 -20.28 -1.39
CA LEU A 163 9.95 -19.47 -1.13
C LEU A 163 9.83 -18.30 -2.12
N SER A 164 8.62 -17.80 -2.31
CA SER A 164 8.42 -16.47 -2.90
C SER A 164 8.93 -15.40 -1.94
N GLN A 165 9.18 -14.17 -2.41
CA GLN A 165 9.63 -13.07 -1.54
C GLN A 165 8.61 -12.78 -0.42
N SER A 166 7.31 -12.81 -0.76
CA SER A 166 6.22 -12.60 0.19
C SER A 166 6.19 -13.71 1.26
N ASP A 167 6.25 -14.97 0.84
CA ASP A 167 6.21 -16.11 1.78
C ASP A 167 7.48 -16.16 2.64
N PHE A 168 8.62 -15.76 2.09
CA PHE A 168 9.87 -15.64 2.83
C PHE A 168 9.78 -14.60 3.93
N TYR A 169 9.29 -13.39 3.63
CA TYR A 169 9.13 -12.35 4.64
C TYR A 169 8.10 -12.72 5.71
N GLN A 170 6.97 -13.34 5.31
CA GLN A 170 6.02 -13.86 6.28
C GLN A 170 6.68 -14.91 7.18
N LYS A 171 7.48 -15.81 6.60
CA LYS A 171 8.22 -16.83 7.34
C LYS A 171 9.16 -16.20 8.37
N LEU A 172 9.91 -15.15 8.02
CA LEU A 172 10.80 -14.45 8.96
C LEU A 172 10.05 -13.80 10.12
N ILE A 173 8.86 -13.23 9.87
CA ILE A 173 8.02 -12.64 10.91
C ILE A 173 7.50 -13.74 11.85
N ASP A 174 6.95 -14.82 11.29
CA ASP A 174 6.36 -15.94 12.05
C ASP A 174 7.41 -16.64 12.94
N THR A 175 8.66 -16.71 12.47
CA THR A 175 9.78 -17.30 13.21
C THR A 175 10.54 -16.31 14.07
N LYS A 176 10.11 -15.03 14.14
CA LYS A 176 10.78 -13.96 14.88
C LYS A 176 12.25 -13.76 14.46
N GLN A 177 12.53 -13.93 13.18
CA GLN A 177 13.86 -13.76 12.55
C GLN A 177 14.01 -12.43 11.81
N ALA A 178 12.96 -11.62 11.78
CA ALA A 178 12.98 -10.22 11.37
C ALA A 178 12.19 -9.36 12.36
N PHE A 179 12.56 -8.09 12.47
CA PHE A 179 11.85 -7.11 13.29
C PHE A 179 11.14 -6.09 12.39
N PRO A 180 9.82 -6.20 12.18
CA PRO A 180 9.07 -5.38 11.21
C PRO A 180 8.68 -4.00 11.75
N TYR A 181 9.35 -3.53 12.80
CA TYR A 181 9.13 -2.21 13.39
C TYR A 181 10.44 -1.43 13.44
N ALA A 182 10.34 -0.10 13.38
CA ALA A 182 11.48 0.77 13.62
C ALA A 182 11.01 2.07 14.28
N PHE A 183 11.90 2.71 15.05
CA PHE A 183 11.59 4.00 15.66
C PHE A 183 11.50 5.10 14.60
N ASN A 184 10.34 5.73 14.47
CA ASN A 184 10.16 6.89 13.62
C ASN A 184 10.41 8.17 14.43
N VAL A 185 11.56 8.80 14.22
CA VAL A 185 11.96 10.05 14.88
C VAL A 185 10.95 11.19 14.67
N LYS A 186 10.21 11.20 13.56
CA LYS A 186 9.22 12.23 13.26
C LYS A 186 7.97 12.11 14.12
N THR A 187 7.58 10.88 14.46
CA THR A 187 6.37 10.62 15.27
C THR A 187 6.69 10.30 16.72
N GLY A 188 7.96 10.01 17.04
CA GLY A 188 8.40 9.62 18.37
C GLY A 188 7.91 8.23 18.78
N THR A 189 7.57 7.35 17.82
CA THR A 189 6.97 6.03 18.08
C THR A 189 7.58 4.95 17.20
N TYR A 190 7.50 3.69 17.64
CA TYR A 190 7.77 2.55 16.77
C TYR A 190 6.62 2.37 15.77
N GLN A 191 6.98 2.25 14.50
CA GLN A 191 6.02 2.07 13.41
C GLN A 191 6.36 0.82 12.62
N GLU A 192 5.31 0.11 12.21
CA GLU A 192 5.43 -1.04 11.31
C GLU A 192 5.83 -0.58 9.90
N PHE A 193 6.63 -1.40 9.21
CA PHE A 193 7.03 -1.16 7.83
C PHE A 193 7.05 -2.47 7.03
N SER A 194 6.89 -2.40 5.69
CA SER A 194 7.06 -3.58 4.84
C SER A 194 8.53 -4.00 4.80
N LEU A 195 8.81 -5.29 4.98
CA LEU A 195 10.16 -5.85 4.90
C LEU A 195 10.81 -5.67 3.51
N ASP A 196 10.06 -5.33 2.46
CA ASP A 196 10.61 -4.89 1.16
C ASP A 196 11.51 -3.64 1.27
N LYS A 197 11.36 -2.88 2.36
CA LYS A 197 12.16 -1.67 2.63
C LYS A 197 13.33 -1.90 3.57
N LEU A 198 13.60 -3.15 3.96
CA LEU A 198 14.83 -3.48 4.66
C LEU A 198 16.03 -2.99 3.86
N PRO A 199 17.11 -2.54 4.53
CA PRO A 199 18.36 -2.27 3.84
C PRO A 199 18.82 -3.51 3.07
N THR A 200 19.55 -3.31 1.98
CA THR A 200 20.10 -4.42 1.17
C THR A 200 21.57 -4.68 1.45
N GLN A 201 22.16 -3.93 2.39
CA GLN A 201 23.56 -4.01 2.76
C GLN A 201 23.74 -3.48 4.20
N MET A 202 24.88 -3.77 4.82
CA MET A 202 25.20 -3.36 6.19
C MET A 202 25.75 -1.92 6.30
N SER A 203 25.34 -1.00 5.42
CA SER A 203 25.80 0.39 5.44
C SER A 203 25.13 1.22 6.54
N SER A 204 25.90 2.01 7.28
CA SER A 204 25.37 2.86 8.35
C SER A 204 24.31 3.86 7.88
N SER A 205 24.40 4.34 6.64
CA SER A 205 23.44 5.29 6.05
C SER A 205 22.07 4.68 5.79
N ASP A 206 22.01 3.36 5.61
CA ASP A 206 20.81 2.67 5.14
C ASP A 206 19.90 2.27 6.32
N PHE A 207 20.45 2.25 7.54
CA PHE A 207 19.70 2.02 8.76
C PHE A 207 19.11 3.30 9.35
N VAL A 208 17.93 3.16 9.95
CA VAL A 208 17.39 4.15 10.89
C VAL A 208 18.27 4.20 12.14
N ASN A 209 18.56 5.40 12.64
CA ASN A 209 19.15 5.56 13.97
C ASN A 209 18.06 5.42 15.04
N ASP A 210 18.07 4.29 15.74
CA ASP A 210 17.16 4.06 16.85
C ASP A 210 17.83 4.48 18.18
N PRO A 211 17.31 5.53 18.86
CA PRO A 211 17.89 6.03 20.09
C PRO A 211 17.74 5.03 21.24
N PHE A 212 16.62 4.32 21.34
CA PHE A 212 16.40 3.35 22.40
C PHE A 212 17.22 2.08 22.19
N ARG A 213 17.41 1.66 20.93
CA ARG A 213 18.36 0.60 20.58
C ARG A 213 19.79 0.95 21.00
N SER A 214 20.17 2.23 20.91
CA SER A 214 21.44 2.70 21.44
C SER A 214 21.46 2.68 22.97
N LEU A 215 20.45 3.27 23.62
CA LEU A 215 20.38 3.42 25.07
C LEU A 215 20.33 2.08 25.81
N ALA A 216 19.72 1.05 25.22
CA ALA A 216 19.75 -0.31 25.75
C ALA A 216 21.18 -0.83 25.97
N TYR A 217 22.15 -0.47 25.11
CA TYR A 217 23.56 -0.79 25.34
C TYR A 217 24.13 -0.07 26.56
N PHE A 218 23.75 1.19 26.78
CA PHE A 218 24.25 2.00 27.88
C PHE A 218 23.54 1.71 29.21
N TRP A 219 22.32 1.18 29.22
CA TRP A 219 21.66 0.68 30.44
C TRP A 219 22.20 -0.68 30.92
N ARG A 220 23.13 -1.29 30.17
CA ARG A 220 23.82 -2.50 30.61
C ARG A 220 24.53 -2.27 31.94
N LYS A 221 24.60 -3.32 32.75
CA LYS A 221 25.21 -3.37 34.09
C LYS A 221 24.49 -2.57 35.18
N SER A 222 23.79 -1.48 34.86
CA SER A 222 22.93 -0.79 35.83
C SER A 222 21.56 -1.44 35.93
N ALA A 223 20.96 -1.79 34.79
CA ALA A 223 19.61 -2.36 34.73
C ALA A 223 19.49 -3.58 33.83
N ILE A 224 20.41 -3.77 32.88
CA ILE A 224 20.37 -4.85 31.90
C ILE A 224 21.62 -5.73 32.03
N ASP A 225 21.42 -7.03 32.20
CA ASP A 225 22.47 -8.04 32.09
C ASP A 225 22.44 -8.68 30.70
N LYS A 226 23.41 -8.29 29.86
CA LYS A 226 23.54 -8.77 28.49
C LYS A 226 23.68 -10.30 28.40
N ASP A 227 24.25 -10.94 29.43
CA ASP A 227 24.57 -12.37 29.40
C ASP A 227 23.32 -13.23 29.68
N THR A 228 22.22 -12.59 30.11
CA THR A 228 20.92 -13.24 30.37
C THR A 228 19.88 -12.98 29.27
N VAL A 229 20.20 -12.13 28.29
CA VAL A 229 19.32 -11.84 27.16
C VAL A 229 19.13 -13.11 26.33
N THR A 230 17.87 -13.47 26.10
CA THR A 230 17.49 -14.69 25.34
C THR A 230 16.42 -14.42 24.29
N ALA A 231 15.76 -13.26 24.32
CA ALA A 231 14.88 -12.85 23.25
C ALA A 231 15.67 -12.25 22.08
N ASP A 232 15.42 -12.73 20.86
CA ASP A 232 15.87 -12.05 19.64
C ASP A 232 15.29 -10.62 19.62
N PHE A 233 16.03 -9.64 19.12
CA PHE A 233 15.60 -8.23 19.07
C PHE A 233 15.26 -7.59 20.42
N ALA A 234 15.79 -8.12 21.54
CA ALA A 234 15.48 -7.67 22.90
C ALA A 234 15.53 -6.14 23.09
N GLU A 235 16.56 -5.48 22.55
CA GLU A 235 16.70 -4.03 22.71
C GLU A 235 15.59 -3.22 22.01
N PHE A 236 14.97 -3.75 20.96
CA PHE A 236 13.85 -3.08 20.30
C PHE A 236 12.54 -3.24 21.08
N TYR A 237 12.30 -4.41 21.68
CA TYR A 237 11.17 -4.57 22.62
C TYR A 237 11.33 -3.68 23.84
N LEU A 238 12.56 -3.53 24.35
CA LEU A 238 12.83 -2.56 25.40
C LEU A 238 12.52 -1.13 24.92
N GLY A 239 12.87 -0.79 23.68
CA GLY A 239 12.50 0.50 23.07
C GLY A 239 11.00 0.73 22.97
N GLU A 240 10.22 -0.27 22.53
CA GLU A 240 8.75 -0.19 22.51
C GLU A 240 8.17 0.09 23.90
N PHE A 241 8.68 -0.61 24.93
CA PHE A 241 8.29 -0.35 26.31
C PHE A 241 8.62 1.08 26.76
N MET A 242 9.83 1.56 26.47
CA MET A 242 10.26 2.92 26.83
C MET A 242 9.37 3.99 26.16
N VAL A 243 9.07 3.83 24.87
CA VAL A 243 8.16 4.74 24.16
C VAL A 243 6.76 4.72 24.78
N ALA A 244 6.27 3.54 25.18
CA ALA A 244 4.94 3.38 25.75
C ALA A 244 4.75 4.09 27.10
N THR A 245 5.83 4.42 27.83
CA THR A 245 5.71 5.21 29.07
C THR A 245 5.27 6.65 28.80
N GLY A 246 5.55 7.16 27.59
CA GLY A 246 5.24 8.54 27.21
C GLY A 246 6.20 9.60 27.78
N ASP A 247 7.20 9.20 28.56
CA ASP A 247 8.13 10.10 29.25
C ASP A 247 9.15 10.77 28.30
N PHE A 248 9.25 10.28 27.07
CA PHE A 248 10.24 10.73 26.08
C PHE A 248 9.67 11.69 25.02
N LYS A 249 8.37 12.04 25.08
CA LYS A 249 7.67 12.82 24.03
C LYS A 249 8.26 14.21 23.76
N SER A 250 8.97 14.79 24.73
CA SER A 250 9.62 16.10 24.57
C SER A 250 10.98 16.03 23.89
N LEU A 251 11.51 14.83 23.61
CA LEU A 251 12.85 14.63 23.07
C LEU A 251 12.78 14.39 21.55
N THR A 252 13.67 15.06 20.82
CA THR A 252 13.78 14.94 19.36
C THR A 252 14.80 13.90 18.93
N PHE A 253 15.75 13.58 19.81
CA PHE A 253 16.90 12.71 19.55
C PHE A 253 17.80 13.20 18.41
N GLN A 254 17.79 14.50 18.13
CA GLN A 254 18.63 15.14 17.13
C GLN A 254 19.94 15.71 17.71
N ASN A 255 20.18 15.54 19.02
CA ASN A 255 21.35 16.10 19.69
C ASN A 255 21.76 15.26 20.91
N ALA A 256 22.98 15.47 21.41
CA ALA A 256 23.53 14.71 22.54
C ALA A 256 22.78 14.93 23.87
N ALA A 257 22.21 16.11 24.10
CA ALA A 257 21.50 16.41 25.34
C ALA A 257 20.23 15.58 25.47
N ASP A 258 19.50 15.37 24.37
CA ASP A 258 18.30 14.52 24.35
C ASP A 258 18.64 13.08 24.75
N TYR A 259 19.74 12.51 24.24
CA TYR A 259 20.17 11.16 24.62
C TYR A 259 20.57 11.06 26.10
N GLN A 260 21.24 12.09 26.64
CA GLN A 260 21.62 12.12 28.06
C GLN A 260 20.39 12.21 28.96
N GLN A 261 19.42 13.03 28.58
CA GLN A 261 18.15 13.13 29.30
C GLN A 261 17.37 11.79 29.22
N ALA A 262 17.31 11.18 28.03
CA ALA A 262 16.67 9.88 27.85
C ALA A 262 17.36 8.77 28.65
N PHE A 263 18.70 8.77 28.72
CA PHE A 263 19.46 7.83 29.54
C PHE A 263 19.09 7.93 31.02
N LYS A 264 18.96 9.16 31.55
CA LYS A 264 18.50 9.40 32.93
C LYS A 264 17.08 8.89 33.14
N ILE A 265 16.14 9.31 32.30
CA ILE A 265 14.72 8.90 32.37
C ILE A 265 14.61 7.37 32.33
N GLY A 266 15.30 6.70 31.41
CA GLY A 266 15.22 5.25 31.29
C GLY A 266 15.83 4.49 32.46
N ASN A 267 16.89 4.99 33.10
CA ASN A 267 17.38 4.39 34.36
C ASN A 267 16.32 4.51 35.48
N GLU A 268 15.66 5.67 35.61
CA GLU A 268 14.59 5.86 36.61
C GLU A 268 13.38 4.94 36.34
N ILE A 269 13.00 4.75 35.07
CA ILE A 269 11.94 3.81 34.67
C ILE A 269 12.34 2.38 35.01
N LEU A 270 13.56 1.97 34.64
CA LEU A 270 14.05 0.61 34.87
C LEU A 270 14.19 0.30 36.36
N GLU A 271 14.68 1.25 37.16
CA GLU A 271 14.76 1.12 38.62
C GLU A 271 13.37 0.84 39.22
N LYS A 272 12.34 1.60 38.81
CA LYS A 272 10.95 1.40 39.28
C LYS A 272 10.37 0.07 38.81
N LEU A 273 10.60 -0.30 37.54
CA LEU A 273 10.16 -1.59 37.02
C LEU A 273 10.78 -2.76 37.80
N ILE A 274 12.09 -2.71 38.07
CA ILE A 274 12.83 -3.71 38.85
C ILE A 274 12.33 -3.75 40.30
N ALA A 275 12.01 -2.60 40.88
CA ALA A 275 11.41 -2.50 42.21
C ALA A 275 9.96 -2.99 42.30
N GLY A 276 9.36 -3.41 41.17
CA GLY A 276 8.00 -3.94 41.13
C GLY A 276 6.90 -2.87 41.15
N ASP A 277 7.20 -1.64 40.70
CA ASP A 277 6.19 -0.59 40.58
C ASP A 277 5.02 -1.04 39.70
N SER A 278 3.81 -1.03 40.28
CA SER A 278 2.62 -1.60 39.63
C SER A 278 2.27 -0.96 38.28
N HIS A 279 2.56 0.33 38.09
CA HIS A 279 2.29 1.01 36.84
C HIS A 279 3.22 0.49 35.74
N TYR A 280 4.53 0.47 36.00
CA TYR A 280 5.51 0.02 35.02
C TYR A 280 5.43 -1.49 34.76
N VAL A 281 5.15 -2.30 35.79
CA VAL A 281 4.93 -3.75 35.62
C VAL A 281 3.72 -4.02 34.73
N GLN A 282 2.59 -3.33 34.97
CA GLN A 282 1.39 -3.49 34.16
C GLN A 282 1.62 -3.00 32.73
N LEU A 283 2.30 -1.86 32.56
CA LEU A 283 2.63 -1.32 31.24
C LEU A 283 3.56 -2.25 30.46
N PHE A 284 4.60 -2.80 31.10
CA PHE A 284 5.48 -3.80 30.49
C PHE A 284 4.69 -5.02 30.05
N LYS A 285 3.80 -5.52 30.92
CA LYS A 285 2.95 -6.67 30.63
C LYS A 285 2.09 -6.41 29.38
N THR A 286 1.39 -5.27 29.31
CA THR A 286 0.49 -4.97 28.18
C THR A 286 1.25 -4.72 26.88
N THR A 287 2.38 -4.01 26.96
CA THR A 287 3.12 -3.59 25.76
C THR A 287 3.98 -4.72 25.19
N ILE A 288 4.56 -5.56 26.06
CA ILE A 288 5.57 -6.55 25.68
C ILE A 288 5.10 -7.98 25.93
N THR A 289 4.70 -8.32 27.15
CA THR A 289 4.39 -9.72 27.49
C THR A 289 3.14 -10.23 26.78
N ASP A 290 2.04 -9.48 26.82
CA ASP A 290 0.78 -9.88 26.20
C ASP A 290 0.86 -9.84 24.66
N LYS A 291 1.65 -8.91 24.12
CA LYS A 291 1.83 -8.73 22.66
C LYS A 291 2.78 -9.76 22.05
N TYR A 292 3.90 -10.07 22.72
CA TYR A 292 4.99 -10.86 22.13
C TYR A 292 5.30 -12.17 22.85
N GLY A 293 4.72 -12.39 24.03
CA GLY A 293 5.05 -13.51 24.91
C GLY A 293 6.45 -13.39 25.54
N ILE A 294 6.99 -12.18 25.65
CA ILE A 294 8.35 -11.91 26.14
C ILE A 294 8.31 -11.38 27.57
N THR A 295 9.16 -11.94 28.42
CA THR A 295 9.32 -11.55 29.82
C THR A 295 10.45 -10.55 30.02
N ALA A 296 10.42 -9.81 31.13
CA ALA A 296 11.51 -8.89 31.51
C ALA A 296 12.88 -9.59 31.60
N ALA A 297 12.92 -10.81 32.14
CA ALA A 297 14.14 -11.61 32.23
C ALA A 297 14.71 -11.98 30.85
N GLN A 298 13.85 -12.28 29.86
CA GLN A 298 14.32 -12.57 28.49
C GLN A 298 14.93 -11.36 27.79
N LEU A 299 14.55 -10.14 28.21
CA LEU A 299 15.18 -8.89 27.79
C LEU A 299 16.45 -8.55 28.59
N GLY A 300 16.85 -9.42 29.53
CA GLY A 300 17.99 -9.22 30.42
C GLY A 300 17.76 -8.17 31.51
N ILE A 301 16.52 -7.77 31.79
CA ILE A 301 16.24 -6.84 32.89
C ILE A 301 16.64 -7.53 34.20
N MET A 302 17.53 -6.87 34.95
CA MET A 302 18.16 -7.41 36.15
C MET A 302 17.15 -7.53 37.30
N GLN A 303 17.40 -8.46 38.21
CA GLN A 303 16.62 -8.59 39.45
C GLN A 303 16.93 -7.47 40.47
N ASN A 304 18.12 -6.86 40.36
CA ASN A 304 18.56 -5.77 41.22
C ASN A 304 19.12 -4.66 40.35
N PHE A 305 18.67 -3.43 40.58
CA PHE A 305 19.22 -2.25 39.94
C PHE A 305 20.55 -1.86 40.61
N ASP A 306 21.59 -1.61 39.81
CA ASP A 306 22.91 -1.20 40.29
C ASP A 306 23.23 0.24 39.86
N SER A 307 22.83 1.19 40.70
CA SER A 307 23.08 2.62 40.49
C SER A 307 24.57 2.98 40.44
N SER A 308 25.46 2.17 41.03
CA SER A 308 26.91 2.41 41.00
C SER A 308 27.51 2.33 39.59
N LYS A 309 26.81 1.69 38.64
CA LYS A 309 27.25 1.55 37.25
C LYS A 309 26.85 2.73 36.37
N ILE A 310 25.89 3.55 36.79
CA ILE A 310 25.33 4.65 35.99
C ILE A 310 26.41 5.61 35.54
N THR A 311 27.27 6.09 36.45
CA THR A 311 28.31 7.09 36.12
C THR A 311 29.24 6.59 35.01
N LYS A 312 29.67 5.32 35.07
CA LYS A 312 30.55 4.74 34.05
C LYS A 312 29.84 4.62 32.70
N GLN A 313 28.59 4.16 32.70
CA GLN A 313 27.79 4.02 31.49
C GLN A 313 27.45 5.38 30.86
N GLN A 314 27.17 6.38 31.68
CA GLN A 314 26.94 7.75 31.23
C GLN A 314 28.19 8.34 30.57
N ALA A 315 29.38 8.13 31.14
CA ALA A 315 30.63 8.60 30.55
C ALA A 315 30.87 7.96 29.17
N LYS A 316 30.59 6.66 29.02
CA LYS A 316 30.64 5.98 27.71
C LYS A 316 29.67 6.59 26.70
N LEU A 317 28.43 6.85 27.12
CA LEU A 317 27.43 7.49 26.28
C LEU A 317 27.88 8.90 25.88
N THR A 318 28.45 9.69 26.78
CA THR A 318 28.97 11.03 26.48
C THR A 318 30.03 10.98 25.38
N SER A 319 31.00 10.06 25.50
CA SER A 319 32.03 9.88 24.45
C SER A 319 31.41 9.44 23.13
N ALA A 320 30.49 8.49 23.18
CA ALA A 320 29.79 7.97 22.01
C ALA A 320 29.04 9.07 21.24
N LEU A 321 28.29 9.91 21.95
CA LEU A 321 27.52 10.99 21.34
C LEU A 321 28.44 12.08 20.77
N GLY A 322 29.54 12.40 21.45
CA GLY A 322 30.54 13.35 20.94
C GLY A 322 31.10 12.91 19.58
N PHE A 323 31.41 11.63 19.44
CA PHE A 323 31.86 11.07 18.15
C PHE A 323 30.74 11.01 17.11
N LEU A 324 29.55 10.51 17.50
CA LEU A 324 28.40 10.38 16.60
C LEU A 324 28.04 11.72 15.95
N PHE A 325 27.79 12.75 16.75
CA PHE A 325 27.41 14.09 16.25
C PHE A 325 28.60 14.87 15.68
N GLY A 326 29.83 14.40 15.90
CA GLY A 326 31.03 14.91 15.23
C GLY A 326 31.32 14.24 13.88
N THR A 327 30.56 13.20 13.50
CA THR A 327 30.83 12.35 12.33
C THR A 327 29.59 12.23 11.44
N PRO A 328 29.35 13.17 10.50
CA PRO A 328 28.11 13.22 9.71
C PRO A 328 27.81 11.94 8.92
N SER A 329 28.84 11.24 8.42
CA SER A 329 28.71 9.95 7.71
C SER A 329 28.13 8.84 8.59
N LEU A 330 28.41 8.89 9.89
CA LEU A 330 27.81 7.96 10.85
C LEU A 330 26.43 8.45 11.26
N GLU A 331 26.25 9.74 11.55
CA GLU A 331 24.99 10.33 12.02
C GLU A 331 23.82 10.09 11.06
N GLN A 332 24.05 10.17 9.74
CA GLN A 332 23.03 10.10 8.69
C GLN A 332 22.07 8.91 8.85
N SER A 333 20.81 9.16 9.20
CA SER A 333 19.78 8.12 9.34
C SER A 333 19.01 7.89 8.04
N ASN A 334 18.55 6.67 7.80
CA ASN A 334 17.55 6.41 6.75
C ASN A 334 16.23 7.10 7.12
N THR A 335 15.82 8.08 6.32
CA THR A 335 14.57 8.84 6.50
C THR A 335 13.44 8.34 5.60
N ASN A 336 13.73 7.42 4.67
CA ASN A 336 12.80 6.97 3.64
C ASN A 336 12.04 5.70 4.04
N LEU A 337 12.42 5.03 5.13
CA LEU A 337 11.79 3.78 5.58
C LEU A 337 10.26 3.91 5.67
N PHE A 338 9.78 5.01 6.24
CA PHE A 338 8.35 5.27 6.46
C PHE A 338 7.68 6.05 5.32
N ASN A 339 8.36 6.28 4.19
CA ASN A 339 7.74 6.96 3.05
C ASN A 339 6.64 6.10 2.45
N LEU A 340 5.42 6.60 2.40
CA LEU A 340 4.29 5.88 1.83
C LEU A 340 4.37 5.85 0.30
N ASP A 341 3.94 4.76 -0.31
CA ASP A 341 3.61 4.74 -1.74
C ASP A 341 2.30 5.51 -1.93
N THR A 342 2.42 6.67 -2.58
CA THR A 342 1.31 7.60 -2.81
C THR A 342 0.77 7.54 -4.23
N THR A 343 1.25 6.60 -5.05
CA THR A 343 0.98 6.54 -6.50
C THR A 343 -0.51 6.37 -6.78
N LEU A 344 -1.14 5.38 -6.16
CA LEU A 344 -2.58 5.13 -6.32
C LEU A 344 -3.42 6.26 -5.75
N PHE A 345 -3.09 6.74 -4.54
CA PHE A 345 -3.76 7.88 -3.92
C PHE A 345 -3.76 9.11 -4.83
N LYS A 346 -2.59 9.51 -5.36
CA LYS A 346 -2.44 10.64 -6.29
C LYS A 346 -3.22 10.43 -7.60
N SER A 347 -3.29 9.19 -8.09
CA SER A 347 -4.10 8.85 -9.26
C SER A 347 -5.58 9.13 -9.02
N GLU A 348 -6.13 8.68 -7.89
CA GLU A 348 -7.55 8.90 -7.55
C GLU A 348 -7.86 10.37 -7.26
N VAL A 349 -6.96 11.10 -6.59
CA VAL A 349 -7.06 12.56 -6.41
C VAL A 349 -7.11 13.28 -7.76
N SER A 350 -6.28 12.85 -8.72
CA SER A 350 -6.27 13.44 -10.07
C SER A 350 -7.58 13.18 -10.82
N LYS A 351 -8.14 11.96 -10.70
CA LYS A 351 -9.47 11.65 -11.26
C LYS A 351 -10.54 12.55 -10.66
N PHE A 352 -10.56 12.71 -9.33
CA PHE A 352 -11.50 13.60 -8.65
C PHE A 352 -11.37 15.06 -9.12
N ASN A 353 -10.14 15.58 -9.19
CA ASN A 353 -9.88 16.96 -9.59
C ASN A 353 -10.22 17.25 -11.06
N SER A 354 -10.30 16.23 -11.91
CA SER A 354 -10.75 16.37 -13.31
C SER A 354 -12.26 16.50 -13.47
N LEU A 355 -13.03 16.26 -12.40
CA LEU A 355 -14.49 16.33 -12.45
C LEU A 355 -14.99 17.78 -12.45
N ASN A 356 -16.02 18.04 -13.26
CA ASN A 356 -16.78 19.27 -13.14
C ASN A 356 -17.71 19.19 -11.92
N SER A 357 -17.30 19.82 -10.81
CA SER A 357 -18.06 19.84 -9.55
C SER A 357 -19.51 20.32 -9.67
N SER A 358 -19.83 21.16 -10.67
CA SER A 358 -21.20 21.66 -10.89
C SER A 358 -22.22 20.59 -11.29
N LEU A 359 -21.74 19.43 -11.77
CA LEU A 359 -22.58 18.30 -12.19
C LEU A 359 -23.02 17.42 -11.02
N TYR A 360 -22.44 17.57 -9.82
CA TYR A 360 -22.65 16.66 -8.70
C TYR A 360 -23.32 17.36 -7.52
N THR A 361 -23.98 16.58 -6.66
CA THR A 361 -24.51 17.10 -5.39
C THR A 361 -23.37 17.50 -4.47
N ALA A 362 -23.59 18.55 -3.67
CA ALA A 362 -22.59 19.06 -2.74
C ALA A 362 -22.12 17.97 -1.75
N ASP A 363 -23.06 17.17 -1.23
CA ASP A 363 -22.77 16.13 -0.24
C ASP A 363 -21.90 15.01 -0.82
N SER A 364 -22.22 14.49 -2.01
CA SER A 364 -21.44 13.41 -2.62
C SER A 364 -20.02 13.87 -3.00
N TYR A 365 -19.89 15.11 -3.48
CA TYR A 365 -18.59 15.70 -3.82
C TYR A 365 -17.76 15.99 -2.55
N ALA A 366 -18.37 16.54 -1.51
CA ALA A 366 -17.72 16.81 -0.23
C ALA A 366 -17.24 15.52 0.46
N ALA A 367 -17.97 14.42 0.36
CA ALA A 367 -17.57 13.14 0.92
C ALA A 367 -16.23 12.63 0.34
N VAL A 368 -16.04 12.73 -0.98
CA VAL A 368 -14.76 12.38 -1.61
C VAL A 368 -13.65 13.34 -1.17
N LYS A 369 -13.93 14.65 -1.17
CA LYS A 369 -12.97 15.68 -0.73
C LYS A 369 -12.47 15.44 0.70
N ASN A 370 -13.37 15.09 1.62
CA ASN A 370 -13.02 14.81 3.02
C ASN A 370 -12.12 13.57 3.16
N LEU A 371 -12.34 12.53 2.34
CA LEU A 371 -11.44 11.37 2.31
C LEU A 371 -10.06 11.76 1.77
N ILE A 372 -9.99 12.56 0.70
CA ILE A 372 -8.71 13.07 0.18
C ILE A 372 -7.95 13.85 1.27
N THR A 373 -8.63 14.72 2.02
CA THR A 373 -8.01 15.44 3.15
C THR A 373 -7.47 14.49 4.23
N GLN A 374 -8.22 13.45 4.58
CA GLN A 374 -7.75 12.43 5.53
C GLN A 374 -6.54 11.66 4.98
N GLY A 375 -6.53 11.29 3.70
CA GLY A 375 -5.39 10.64 3.07
C GLY A 375 -4.14 11.52 3.05
N GLN A 376 -4.30 12.82 2.80
CA GLN A 376 -3.19 13.76 2.91
C GLN A 376 -2.65 13.85 4.34
N ALA A 377 -3.53 13.85 5.35
CA ALA A 377 -3.12 13.83 6.75
C ALA A 377 -2.36 12.54 7.13
N ILE A 378 -2.71 11.38 6.56
CA ILE A 378 -1.95 10.13 6.75
C ILE A 378 -0.53 10.28 6.20
N ILE A 379 -0.38 10.85 5.00
CA ILE A 379 0.93 11.09 4.37
C ILE A 379 1.75 12.07 5.21
N ASP A 380 1.15 13.20 5.60
CA ASP A 380 1.85 14.28 6.31
C ASP A 380 2.27 13.86 7.71
N ASN A 381 1.49 13.01 8.38
CA ASN A 381 1.79 12.52 9.72
C ASN A 381 2.55 11.19 9.75
N SER A 382 3.01 10.69 8.60
CA SER A 382 3.71 9.41 8.49
C SER A 382 2.91 8.27 9.14
N GLY A 383 1.64 8.14 8.75
CA GLY A 383 0.78 7.00 9.10
C GLY A 383 1.20 5.71 8.38
N SER A 384 0.36 4.67 8.43
CA SER A 384 0.69 3.37 7.80
C SER A 384 0.29 3.30 6.33
N GLN A 385 0.98 2.43 5.56
CA GLN A 385 0.58 2.14 4.18
C GLN A 385 -0.81 1.50 4.12
N ASN A 386 -1.13 0.60 5.06
CA ASN A 386 -2.43 -0.06 5.13
C ASN A 386 -3.57 0.95 5.31
N ASP A 387 -3.38 1.99 6.13
CA ASP A 387 -4.38 3.05 6.31
C ASP A 387 -4.56 3.85 5.01
N LEU A 388 -3.46 4.20 4.33
CA LEU A 388 -3.52 4.92 3.06
C LEU A 388 -4.19 4.10 1.96
N ASP A 389 -3.90 2.81 1.86
CA ASP A 389 -4.47 1.89 0.87
C ASP A 389 -5.97 1.65 1.11
N SER A 390 -6.35 1.46 2.37
CA SER A 390 -7.76 1.35 2.79
C SER A 390 -8.53 2.62 2.44
N LEU A 391 -7.98 3.80 2.77
CA LEU A 391 -8.60 5.08 2.46
C LEU A 391 -8.66 5.34 0.94
N THR A 392 -7.63 4.96 0.20
CA THR A 392 -7.62 5.05 -1.28
C THR A 392 -8.72 4.18 -1.89
N SER A 393 -8.96 2.98 -1.34
CA SER A 393 -10.07 2.11 -1.76
C SER A 393 -11.44 2.72 -1.47
N GLN A 394 -11.58 3.46 -0.35
CA GLN A 394 -12.80 4.23 -0.05
C GLN A 394 -13.02 5.38 -1.03
N ILE A 395 -11.94 6.11 -1.40
CA ILE A 395 -12.00 7.15 -2.43
C ILE A 395 -12.50 6.57 -3.75
N GLN A 396 -11.92 5.45 -4.21
CA GLN A 396 -12.36 4.76 -5.43
C GLN A 396 -13.84 4.40 -5.40
N THR A 397 -14.32 3.89 -4.26
CA THR A 397 -15.73 3.52 -4.08
C THR A 397 -16.64 4.74 -4.11
N LYS A 398 -16.26 5.85 -3.47
CA LYS A 398 -17.06 7.09 -3.45
C LYS A 398 -17.05 7.79 -4.81
N LEU A 399 -15.94 7.75 -5.55
CA LEU A 399 -15.85 8.26 -6.92
C LEU A 399 -16.83 7.54 -7.85
N LYS A 400 -16.93 6.21 -7.76
CA LYS A 400 -17.90 5.41 -8.53
C LYS A 400 -19.36 5.72 -8.19
N ASN A 401 -19.62 6.21 -6.97
CA ASN A 401 -20.95 6.45 -6.42
C ASN A 401 -21.26 7.95 -6.24
N LEU A 402 -20.61 8.83 -7.00
CA LEU A 402 -20.94 10.25 -7.02
C LEU A 402 -22.37 10.46 -7.53
N VAL A 403 -23.09 11.41 -6.93
CA VAL A 403 -24.51 11.65 -7.23
C VAL A 403 -24.62 12.90 -8.08
N LEU A 404 -25.21 12.78 -9.27
CA LEU A 404 -25.44 13.92 -10.15
C LEU A 404 -26.45 14.90 -9.54
N LYS A 405 -26.23 16.20 -9.76
CA LYS A 405 -27.17 17.24 -9.41
C LYS A 405 -28.36 17.17 -10.36
N THR A 406 -29.56 17.11 -9.81
CA THR A 406 -30.80 17.27 -10.59
C THR A 406 -30.92 18.74 -10.99
N ILE A 407 -30.89 19.03 -12.29
CA ILE A 407 -31.21 20.35 -12.82
C ILE A 407 -32.73 20.36 -13.09
N PRO A 408 -33.51 21.28 -12.49
CA PRO A 408 -34.93 21.42 -12.81
C PRO A 408 -35.11 21.75 -14.30
N LEU A 409 -36.14 21.19 -14.92
CA LEU A 409 -36.51 21.55 -16.29
C LEU A 409 -36.96 23.02 -16.36
N ASP A 410 -36.65 23.72 -17.46
CA ASP A 410 -37.23 25.02 -17.78
C ASP A 410 -38.67 24.81 -18.31
N THR A 411 -39.65 25.18 -17.48
CA THR A 411 -41.08 25.01 -17.78
C THR A 411 -41.72 26.24 -18.42
N THR A 412 -40.98 27.33 -18.65
CA THR A 412 -41.54 28.64 -19.05
C THR A 412 -42.49 28.54 -20.26
N LYS A 413 -42.08 27.79 -21.28
CA LYS A 413 -42.89 27.57 -22.49
C LYS A 413 -44.15 26.73 -22.21
N PHE A 414 -44.01 25.67 -21.41
CA PHE A 414 -45.13 24.85 -20.99
C PHE A 414 -46.12 25.65 -20.12
N ASP A 415 -45.64 26.46 -19.18
CA ASP A 415 -46.48 27.26 -18.29
C ASP A 415 -47.32 28.28 -19.07
N THR A 416 -46.72 28.90 -20.09
CA THR A 416 -47.43 29.79 -21.02
C THR A 416 -48.55 29.05 -21.76
N GLN A 417 -48.24 27.87 -22.30
CA GLN A 417 -49.20 27.03 -23.02
C GLN A 417 -50.31 26.49 -22.11
N PHE A 418 -49.97 26.07 -20.90
CA PHE A 418 -50.94 25.58 -19.93
C PHE A 418 -51.89 26.69 -19.51
N ASN A 419 -51.39 27.91 -19.26
CA ASN A 419 -52.23 29.07 -18.97
C ASN A 419 -53.16 29.43 -20.15
N ALA A 420 -52.70 29.29 -21.39
CA ALA A 420 -53.57 29.44 -22.56
C ALA A 420 -54.65 28.35 -22.64
N PHE A 421 -54.28 27.10 -22.36
CA PHE A 421 -55.20 25.96 -22.34
C PHE A 421 -56.30 26.15 -21.30
N GLN A 422 -55.94 26.62 -20.09
CA GLN A 422 -56.89 26.88 -19.00
C GLN A 422 -57.91 27.98 -19.32
N LYS A 423 -57.66 28.84 -20.31
CA LYS A 423 -58.60 29.88 -20.77
C LYS A 423 -59.58 29.38 -21.82
N LEU A 424 -59.36 28.20 -22.40
CA LEU A 424 -60.25 27.62 -23.40
C LEU A 424 -61.53 27.12 -22.74
N ILE A 425 -62.67 27.36 -23.39
CA ILE A 425 -63.95 26.79 -22.98
C ILE A 425 -64.19 25.55 -23.84
N ALA A 426 -64.15 24.37 -23.22
CA ALA A 426 -64.18 23.08 -23.94
C ALA A 426 -65.35 22.93 -24.94
N LYS A 427 -66.52 23.51 -24.62
CA LYS A 427 -67.72 23.45 -25.48
C LYS A 427 -67.59 24.21 -26.80
N ASP A 428 -66.64 25.12 -26.91
CA ASP A 428 -66.44 25.94 -28.10
C ASP A 428 -65.64 25.17 -29.19
N TYR A 429 -65.11 23.99 -28.86
CA TYR A 429 -64.24 23.18 -29.72
C TYR A 429 -64.75 21.75 -29.91
N THR A 430 -64.36 21.10 -31.00
CA THR A 430 -64.68 19.68 -31.24
C THR A 430 -64.06 18.80 -30.16
N THR A 431 -64.78 17.75 -29.74
CA THR A 431 -64.29 16.82 -28.71
C THR A 431 -62.91 16.25 -29.07
N ASN A 432 -62.71 15.89 -30.34
CA ASN A 432 -61.46 15.30 -30.81
C ASN A 432 -60.25 16.25 -30.68
N SER A 433 -60.38 17.50 -31.13
CA SER A 433 -59.26 18.47 -31.09
C SER A 433 -58.94 18.91 -29.66
N TYR A 434 -59.96 19.08 -28.81
CA TYR A 434 -59.78 19.44 -27.41
C TYR A 434 -59.14 18.31 -26.58
N THR A 435 -59.61 17.06 -26.75
CA THR A 435 -59.04 15.89 -26.04
C THR A 435 -57.59 15.62 -26.44
N GLN A 436 -57.23 15.80 -27.72
CA GLN A 436 -55.84 15.67 -28.16
C GLN A 436 -54.91 16.67 -27.45
N LEU A 437 -55.33 17.94 -27.36
CA LEU A 437 -54.59 18.96 -26.62
C LEU A 437 -54.49 18.62 -25.11
N GLN A 438 -55.58 18.17 -24.49
CA GLN A 438 -55.59 17.74 -23.09
C GLN A 438 -54.62 16.58 -22.80
N ASN A 439 -54.55 15.59 -23.70
CA ASN A 439 -53.62 14.47 -23.58
C ASN A 439 -52.16 14.91 -23.65
N LEU A 440 -51.83 15.86 -24.52
CA LEU A 440 -50.48 16.42 -24.62
C LEU A 440 -50.09 17.23 -23.38
N ILE A 441 -51.03 18.01 -22.82
CA ILE A 441 -50.83 18.72 -21.53
C ILE A 441 -50.55 17.72 -20.40
N THR A 442 -51.27 16.60 -20.36
CA THR A 442 -51.06 15.55 -19.34
C THR A 442 -49.70 14.86 -19.48
N GLN A 443 -49.27 14.59 -20.71
CA GLN A 443 -47.93 14.04 -20.99
C GLN A 443 -46.83 15.02 -20.56
N ALA A 444 -46.98 16.31 -20.86
CA ALA A 444 -46.02 17.34 -20.44
C ALA A 444 -45.91 17.45 -18.91
N LYS A 445 -47.05 17.43 -18.19
CA LYS A 445 -47.04 17.38 -16.71
C LYS A 445 -46.29 16.15 -16.17
N THR A 446 -46.45 15.00 -16.83
CA THR A 446 -45.74 13.76 -16.43
C THR A 446 -44.23 13.88 -16.67
N ILE A 447 -43.82 14.46 -17.81
CA ILE A 447 -42.40 14.72 -18.13
C ILE A 447 -41.76 15.62 -17.06
N ILE A 448 -42.46 16.68 -16.64
CA ILE A 448 -42.00 17.61 -15.60
C ILE A 448 -41.93 16.91 -14.23
N ALA A 449 -43.01 16.22 -13.83
CA ALA A 449 -43.07 15.52 -12.55
C ALA A 449 -42.00 14.44 -12.38
N GLN A 450 -41.62 13.78 -13.48
CA GLN A 450 -40.58 12.76 -13.51
C GLN A 450 -39.18 13.33 -13.78
N ASN A 451 -39.04 14.66 -13.93
CA ASN A 451 -37.82 15.36 -14.31
C ASN A 451 -37.01 14.59 -15.36
N LYS A 452 -37.66 14.26 -16.50
CA LYS A 452 -37.01 13.58 -17.64
C LYS A 452 -35.96 14.50 -18.28
N SER A 453 -35.81 14.52 -19.60
CA SER A 453 -34.87 15.44 -20.26
C SER A 453 -35.57 16.76 -20.66
N GLN A 454 -34.80 17.86 -20.73
CA GLN A 454 -35.28 19.12 -21.32
C GLN A 454 -35.73 18.91 -22.78
N SER A 455 -35.05 18.03 -23.51
CA SER A 455 -35.43 17.68 -24.88
C SER A 455 -36.82 17.05 -24.98
N ASP A 456 -37.20 16.19 -24.02
CA ASP A 456 -38.55 15.61 -23.96
C ASP A 456 -39.61 16.71 -23.74
N LEU A 457 -39.31 17.68 -22.87
CA LEU A 457 -40.19 18.81 -22.59
C LEU A 457 -40.31 19.75 -23.79
N ASP A 458 -39.22 20.03 -24.49
CA ASP A 458 -39.23 20.87 -25.69
C ASP A 458 -40.00 20.21 -26.85
N SER A 459 -39.88 18.89 -26.98
CA SER A 459 -40.62 18.10 -27.97
C SER A 459 -42.12 18.12 -27.71
N ILE A 460 -42.56 17.86 -26.47
CA ILE A 460 -44.00 17.87 -26.14
C ILE A 460 -44.58 19.28 -26.21
N THR A 461 -43.85 20.33 -25.78
CA THR A 461 -44.32 21.72 -25.92
C THR A 461 -44.45 22.13 -27.38
N THR A 462 -43.62 21.61 -28.28
CA THR A 462 -43.79 21.83 -29.73
C THR A 462 -45.07 21.16 -30.26
N LYS A 463 -45.36 19.93 -29.83
CA LYS A 463 -46.64 19.25 -30.15
C LYS A 463 -47.84 20.01 -29.60
N ILE A 464 -47.74 20.58 -28.40
CA ILE A 464 -48.78 21.41 -27.81
C ILE A 464 -49.02 22.67 -28.66
N THR A 465 -47.97 23.36 -29.12
CA THR A 465 -48.10 24.51 -30.05
C THR A 465 -48.87 24.11 -31.32
N ILE A 466 -48.52 22.97 -31.92
CA ILE A 466 -49.20 22.47 -33.12
C ILE A 466 -50.67 22.18 -32.82
N ALA A 467 -50.96 21.48 -31.72
CA ALA A 467 -52.33 21.16 -31.32
C ALA A 467 -53.19 22.41 -31.05
N PHE A 468 -52.62 23.47 -30.47
CA PHE A 468 -53.30 24.77 -30.35
C PHE A 468 -53.69 25.37 -31.71
N SER A 469 -52.79 25.30 -32.70
CA SER A 469 -53.05 25.81 -34.05
C SER A 469 -54.09 24.98 -34.84
N GLN A 470 -54.36 23.76 -34.38
CA GLN A 470 -55.27 22.79 -35.00
C GLN A 470 -56.58 22.63 -34.21
N LEU A 471 -56.87 23.53 -33.26
CA LEU A 471 -58.15 23.53 -32.57
C LEU A 471 -59.29 23.83 -33.55
N GLU A 472 -60.29 22.96 -33.57
CA GLU A 472 -61.47 23.08 -34.44
C GLU A 472 -62.65 23.56 -33.61
N THR A 473 -63.32 24.64 -34.03
CA THR A 473 -64.48 25.17 -33.33
C THR A 473 -65.75 24.38 -33.62
N VAL A 474 -66.66 24.31 -32.65
CA VAL A 474 -68.02 23.79 -32.91
C VAL A 474 -68.77 24.84 -33.76
N PRO A 475 -69.38 24.46 -34.91
CA PRO A 475 -70.14 25.39 -35.73
C PRO A 475 -71.28 26.03 -34.92
N LYS A 476 -71.31 27.36 -34.83
CA LYS A 476 -72.46 28.07 -34.27
C LYS A 476 -73.61 27.97 -35.27
N PHE A 477 -74.62 27.18 -34.93
CA PHE A 477 -75.90 27.18 -35.65
C PHE A 477 -76.55 28.55 -35.46
N SER A 478 -76.60 29.37 -36.50
CA SER A 478 -77.56 30.48 -36.59
C SER A 478 -78.92 29.89 -36.97
N GLU A 479 -79.92 30.06 -36.10
CA GLU A 479 -81.29 29.61 -36.35
C GLU A 479 -81.89 30.22 -37.62
N PRO A 480 -82.72 29.47 -38.38
CA PRO A 480 -83.43 29.95 -39.55
C PRO A 480 -84.76 30.62 -39.16
N THR A 481 -85.09 31.76 -39.78
CA THR A 481 -86.45 32.31 -39.76
C THR A 481 -87.11 32.16 -41.14
N SER A 482 -88.12 31.29 -41.20
CA SER A 482 -89.20 31.33 -42.20
C SER A 482 -90.23 32.39 -41.77
N SER A 483 -91.09 33.04 -42.57
CA SER A 483 -91.59 32.85 -43.94
C SER A 483 -92.34 34.13 -44.35
N SER A 484 -92.50 34.40 -45.65
CA SER A 484 -93.75 34.93 -46.24
C SER A 484 -93.64 34.98 -47.77
N LEU A 485 -94.58 34.33 -48.44
CA LEU A 485 -94.79 34.28 -49.88
C LEU A 485 -95.39 35.59 -50.43
N LYS A 486 -95.01 35.97 -51.66
CA LYS A 486 -95.97 36.37 -52.71
C LYS A 486 -95.36 36.39 -54.12
N GLU A 487 -96.22 36.02 -55.07
CA GLU A 487 -96.04 35.70 -56.49
C GLU A 487 -95.55 36.87 -57.39
N SER A 488 -94.87 36.54 -58.51
CA SER A 488 -95.46 36.60 -59.87
C SER A 488 -94.41 36.45 -60.99
N SER A 489 -94.71 35.55 -61.96
CA SER A 489 -94.43 35.60 -63.43
C SER A 489 -92.98 35.86 -63.92
N SER A 490 -92.30 35.03 -64.72
CA SER A 490 -92.71 34.45 -66.03
C SER A 490 -91.79 33.30 -66.53
N GLN A 491 -92.37 32.37 -67.31
CA GLN A 491 -91.78 31.27 -68.12
C GLN A 491 -91.21 31.79 -69.49
N PRO A 492 -90.70 30.94 -70.42
CA PRO A 492 -89.82 29.74 -70.33
C PRO A 492 -88.72 29.66 -71.43
N THR A 493 -87.80 28.68 -71.31
CA THR A 493 -87.39 27.73 -72.39
C THR A 493 -86.64 26.55 -71.73
N SER A 494 -87.20 25.32 -71.70
CA SER A 494 -87.01 24.17 -72.62
C SER A 494 -85.57 23.64 -72.69
N SER A 495 -85.21 22.35 -72.60
CA SER A 495 -85.87 21.04 -72.37
C SER A 495 -84.76 19.97 -72.29
N GLY A 496 -85.05 18.83 -71.63
CA GLY A 496 -84.36 17.53 -71.79
C GLY A 496 -83.07 17.37 -70.97
N ASP A 497 -82.75 16.23 -70.35
CA ASP A 497 -83.32 14.89 -70.49
C ASP A 497 -82.90 14.00 -69.30
N THR A 498 -83.49 12.81 -69.29
CA THR A 498 -83.74 11.86 -68.21
C THR A 498 -82.57 11.09 -67.55
N LYS A 499 -82.82 10.77 -66.26
CA LYS A 499 -82.70 9.46 -65.57
C LYS A 499 -81.34 8.70 -65.42
N ASN A 500 -80.98 8.57 -64.13
CA ASN A 500 -80.96 7.32 -63.33
C ASN A 500 -79.76 6.36 -63.45
N SER A 501 -79.00 6.18 -62.36
CA SER A 501 -78.94 4.92 -61.57
C SER A 501 -77.91 5.10 -60.43
N THR A 502 -78.30 4.95 -59.16
CA THR A 502 -78.34 3.72 -58.34
C THR A 502 -76.95 3.11 -58.02
N LEU A 503 -76.59 3.26 -56.74
CA LEU A 503 -75.78 2.40 -55.85
C LEU A 503 -75.83 0.87 -56.17
N PRO A 504 -74.96 -0.03 -55.63
CA PRO A 504 -74.59 -0.04 -54.20
C PRO A 504 -73.23 -0.64 -53.75
N GLN A 505 -72.96 -0.33 -52.47
CA GLN A 505 -72.33 -1.06 -51.36
C GLN A 505 -71.63 -2.41 -51.58
N THR A 506 -70.56 -2.61 -50.79
CA THR A 506 -70.37 -3.58 -49.66
C THR A 506 -68.87 -3.58 -49.33
N GLY A 507 -68.33 -3.76 -48.13
CA GLY A 507 -68.80 -4.29 -46.85
C GLY A 507 -67.63 -5.11 -46.25
N GLU A 508 -67.32 -4.88 -44.96
CA GLU A 508 -66.73 -5.85 -43.99
C GLU A 508 -65.31 -6.44 -44.26
N GLU A 509 -64.46 -6.85 -43.31
CA GLU A 509 -64.31 -6.81 -41.84
C GLU A 509 -62.92 -7.42 -41.50
N ASN A 510 -62.38 -7.14 -40.29
CA ASN A 510 -61.46 -7.96 -39.47
C ASN A 510 -60.03 -8.27 -40.00
N SER A 511 -58.97 -8.55 -39.23
CA SER A 511 -58.59 -8.49 -37.81
C SER A 511 -57.14 -9.03 -37.73
N ASN A 512 -56.39 -8.64 -36.69
CA ASN A 512 -55.37 -9.44 -35.97
C ASN A 512 -53.88 -9.59 -36.43
N ASP A 513 -53.03 -9.33 -35.43
CA ASP A 513 -51.88 -10.09 -34.93
C ASP A 513 -50.42 -9.89 -35.44
N PHE A 514 -49.65 -9.23 -34.56
CA PHE A 514 -48.38 -9.65 -33.93
C PHE A 514 -47.45 -10.66 -34.66
N TYR A 515 -46.19 -10.26 -34.88
CA TYR A 515 -45.00 -11.12 -34.69
C TYR A 515 -43.73 -10.31 -34.40
N TYR A 516 -43.02 -10.68 -33.33
CA TYR A 516 -41.64 -10.29 -33.03
C TYR A 516 -40.67 -11.23 -33.75
N ILE A 517 -39.60 -10.71 -34.36
CA ILE A 517 -38.39 -11.48 -34.69
C ILE A 517 -37.15 -10.68 -34.27
N VAL A 518 -36.33 -11.32 -33.44
CA VAL A 518 -34.97 -10.94 -33.03
C VAL A 518 -33.98 -11.58 -34.01
N VAL A 519 -32.97 -10.83 -34.46
CA VAL A 519 -31.77 -11.39 -35.10
C VAL A 519 -30.52 -10.74 -34.49
N PHE A 520 -29.65 -11.59 -33.93
CA PHE A 520 -28.27 -11.29 -33.53
C PHE A 520 -27.32 -11.71 -34.66
N MET A 521 -26.31 -10.91 -34.98
CA MET A 521 -25.03 -11.41 -35.52
C MET A 521 -23.86 -10.47 -35.21
N PHE A 522 -22.78 -11.06 -34.69
CA PHE A 522 -21.47 -10.48 -34.38
C PHE A 522 -20.59 -10.33 -35.63
N ILE A 523 -19.76 -9.28 -35.70
CA ILE A 523 -18.39 -9.34 -36.25
C ILE A 523 -17.45 -8.44 -35.43
N SER A 524 -16.36 -9.05 -34.97
CA SER A 524 -15.18 -8.49 -34.31
C SER A 524 -14.01 -8.32 -35.29
N ALA A 525 -13.21 -7.27 -35.15
CA ALA A 525 -11.85 -7.21 -35.72
C ALA A 525 -10.89 -6.45 -34.78
N LEU A 526 -9.79 -7.14 -34.41
CA LEU A 526 -8.63 -6.64 -33.69
C LEU A 526 -7.75 -5.75 -34.59
N LEU A 527 -6.98 -4.83 -33.97
CA LEU A 527 -5.65 -4.49 -34.44
C LEU A 527 -4.70 -4.20 -33.27
N VAL A 528 -3.62 -4.97 -33.25
CA VAL A 528 -2.48 -4.98 -32.31
C VAL A 528 -1.40 -4.06 -32.88
N GLY A 529 -0.71 -3.30 -32.02
CA GLY A 529 0.49 -2.55 -32.42
C GLY A 529 1.43 -2.27 -31.26
N ILE A 530 2.59 -2.93 -31.24
CA ILE A 530 3.82 -2.60 -30.48
C ILE A 530 5.01 -3.20 -31.27
N PRO A 531 6.28 -2.77 -31.11
CA PRO A 531 6.93 -1.46 -31.34
C PRO A 531 8.06 -1.52 -32.40
N MET A 532 8.55 -0.37 -32.86
CA MET A 532 9.85 -0.24 -33.56
C MET A 532 10.94 0.26 -32.60
N VAL A 533 12.02 -0.52 -32.52
CA VAL A 533 13.29 -0.23 -31.85
C VAL A 533 14.10 0.79 -32.67
N LYS A 534 14.56 1.87 -32.02
CA LYS A 534 15.68 2.71 -32.51
C LYS A 534 16.90 2.47 -31.64
N LYS A 535 18.02 2.09 -32.26
CA LYS A 535 19.38 2.18 -31.69
C LYS A 535 19.80 3.66 -31.58
N PRO A 536 20.61 4.04 -30.58
CA PRO A 536 21.55 5.13 -30.70
C PRO A 536 22.98 4.63 -30.95
N SER A 537 23.71 5.46 -31.68
CA SER A 537 25.15 5.50 -31.90
C SER A 537 25.94 5.81 -30.64
#